data_AF-A0A4V3JJP2-F1
#
_entry.id   AF-A0A4V3JJP2-F1
#
_cell.length_a   1.000
_cell.length_b   1.000
_cell.length_c   1.000
_cell.angle_alpha   90.00
_cell.angle_beta   90.00
_cell.angle_gamma   90.00
#
_symmetry.space_group_name_H-M   'P 1'
#
loop_
_entity.id
_entity.type
_entity.pdbx_description
1 polymer ?
#
loop_
_entity_poly.entity_id
_entity_poly.type
_entity_poly.pdbx_seq_one_letter_code
_entity_poly.pdbx_strand_id
1 'polypeptide(L)'
;MLQILLNLNWIAIGLAFLVYFFLGYVWFTILFEKPYRISLGKENETPTPLTAIFIIGPGICTLFNLVTTAIFFSTLQINQMADALRWGSLIGIGYLAANTFTIAINPNIPRPILYGIISSAYHLVGINIASFLLIQNF
;
A
#
# COMPACT_ATOMS: atom_id res chain seq x y z
N MET A 1 -6.99 -21.62 -10.28
CA MET A 1 -6.36 -20.30 -10.46
C MET A 1 -7.03 -19.45 -11.52
N LEU A 2 -7.09 -19.86 -12.80
CA LEU A 2 -7.71 -19.05 -13.85
C LEU A 2 -9.19 -18.72 -13.57
N GLN A 3 -9.97 -19.69 -13.11
CA GLN A 3 -11.38 -19.48 -12.75
C GLN A 3 -11.57 -18.50 -11.59
N ILE A 4 -10.64 -18.46 -10.63
CA ILE A 4 -10.68 -17.48 -9.53
C ILE A 4 -10.52 -16.08 -10.10
N LEU A 5 -9.49 -15.86 -10.93
CA LEU A 5 -9.23 -14.57 -11.57
C LEU A 5 -10.42 -14.05 -12.39
N LEU A 6 -11.09 -14.93 -13.13
CA LEU A 6 -12.25 -14.57 -13.93
C LEU A 6 -13.48 -14.18 -13.08
N ASN A 7 -13.57 -14.71 -11.86
CA ASN A 7 -14.70 -14.47 -10.95
C ASN A 7 -14.43 -13.37 -9.91
N LEU A 8 -13.24 -12.76 -9.89
CA LEU A 8 -12.96 -11.65 -8.99
C LEU A 8 -13.81 -10.43 -9.35
N ASN A 9 -14.26 -9.69 -8.34
CA ASN A 9 -14.86 -8.38 -8.55
C ASN A 9 -13.79 -7.35 -8.98
N TRP A 10 -13.56 -7.25 -10.28
CA TRP A 10 -12.60 -6.31 -10.87
C TRP A 10 -12.96 -4.84 -10.65
N ILE A 11 -14.25 -4.52 -10.45
CA ILE A 11 -14.68 -3.16 -10.11
C ILE A 11 -14.19 -2.81 -8.70
N ALA A 12 -14.38 -3.71 -7.73
CA ALA A 12 -13.87 -3.54 -6.37
C ALA A 12 -12.34 -3.41 -6.34
N ILE A 13 -11.63 -4.24 -7.12
CA ILE A 13 -10.16 -4.14 -7.26
C ILE A 13 -9.76 -2.78 -7.83
N GLY A 14 -10.42 -2.30 -8.87
CA GLY A 14 -10.17 -0.99 -9.47
C GLY A 14 -10.40 0.15 -8.48
N LEU A 15 -11.51 0.12 -7.73
CA LEU A 15 -11.80 1.12 -6.70
C LEU A 15 -10.77 1.08 -5.56
N ALA A 16 -10.43 -0.10 -5.06
CA ALA A 16 -9.39 -0.28 -4.04
C ALA A 16 -8.03 0.24 -4.52
N PHE A 17 -7.71 0.00 -5.80
CA PHE A 17 -6.50 0.50 -6.43
C PHE A 17 -6.47 2.02 -6.46
N LEU A 18 -7.53 2.66 -6.96
CA LEU A 18 -7.58 4.12 -7.01
C LEU A 18 -7.45 4.72 -5.62
N VAL A 19 -8.21 4.21 -4.64
CA VAL A 19 -8.17 4.73 -3.26
C VAL A 19 -6.78 4.57 -2.64
N TYR A 20 -6.17 3.39 -2.73
CA TYR A 20 -4.85 3.15 -2.14
C TYR A 20 -3.75 3.93 -2.90
N PHE A 21 -3.79 3.96 -4.22
CA PHE A 21 -2.82 4.68 -5.03
C PHE A 21 -2.85 6.20 -4.76
N PHE A 22 -4.04 6.80 -4.76
CA PHE A 22 -4.20 8.23 -4.45
C PHE A 22 -3.90 8.54 -2.99
N LEU A 23 -4.16 7.60 -2.07
CA LEU A 23 -3.72 7.74 -0.69
C LEU A 23 -2.20 7.95 -0.63
N GLY A 24 -1.41 7.28 -1.49
CA GLY A 24 0.04 7.49 -1.55
C GLY A 24 0.39 8.93 -1.88
N TYR A 25 -0.27 9.52 -2.88
CA TYR A 25 -0.09 10.94 -3.22
C TYR A 25 -0.42 11.84 -2.01
N VAL A 26 -1.60 11.67 -1.42
CA VAL A 26 -2.04 12.47 -0.26
C VAL A 26 -1.08 12.29 0.93
N TRP A 27 -0.63 11.07 1.19
CA TRP A 27 0.22 10.74 2.32
C TRP A 27 1.59 11.39 2.20
N PHE A 28 2.27 11.23 1.06
CA PHE A 28 3.65 11.66 0.90
C PHE A 28 3.81 13.10 0.39
N THR A 29 2.76 13.72 -0.15
CA THR A 29 2.82 15.11 -0.66
C THR A 29 2.00 16.11 0.14
N ILE A 30 1.07 15.66 0.99
CA ILE A 30 0.21 16.56 1.77
C ILE A 30 0.36 16.30 3.28
N LEU A 31 0.08 15.08 3.74
CA LEU A 31 0.01 14.79 5.18
C LEU A 31 1.38 14.70 5.85
N PHE A 32 2.31 13.99 5.20
CA PHE A 32 3.63 13.65 5.76
C PHE A 32 4.79 14.09 4.87
N GLU A 33 4.58 15.11 4.01
CA GLU A 33 5.60 15.61 3.08
C GLU A 33 6.92 15.95 3.77
N LYS A 34 6.86 16.84 4.77
CA LYS A 34 8.03 17.30 5.52
C LYS A 34 8.78 16.16 6.22
N PRO A 35 8.15 15.33 7.08
CA PRO A 35 8.87 14.25 7.76
C PRO A 35 9.37 13.17 6.77
N TYR A 36 8.65 12.93 5.66
CA TYR A 36 9.11 12.00 4.62
C TYR A 36 10.37 12.53 3.93
N ARG A 37 10.41 13.80 3.54
CA ARG A 37 11.61 14.42 2.94
C ARG A 37 12.79 14.45 3.89
N ILE A 38 12.56 14.78 5.17
CA ILE A 38 13.57 14.69 6.23
C ILE A 38 14.12 13.26 6.36
N SER A 39 13.25 12.25 6.24
CA SER A 39 13.69 10.85 6.32
C SER A 39 14.66 10.45 5.21
N LEU A 40 14.54 11.11 4.06
CA LEU A 40 15.35 10.93 2.86
C LEU A 40 16.56 11.88 2.79
N GLY A 41 16.75 12.78 3.77
CA GLY A 41 17.78 13.82 3.75
C GLY A 41 17.54 14.91 2.70
N LYS A 42 16.30 15.07 2.24
CA LYS A 42 15.91 15.97 1.15
C LYS A 42 15.21 17.24 1.62
N GLU A 43 15.24 17.56 2.92
CA GLU A 43 14.47 18.68 3.50
C GLU A 43 14.79 20.05 2.89
N ASN A 44 16.01 20.23 2.37
CA ASN A 44 16.49 21.49 1.80
C ASN A 44 16.53 21.48 0.26
N GLU A 45 16.17 20.37 -0.38
CA GLU A 45 16.13 20.27 -1.83
C GLU A 45 14.86 20.95 -2.39
N THR A 46 14.98 21.62 -3.54
CA THR A 46 13.81 22.08 -4.29
C THR A 46 13.07 20.86 -4.85
N PRO A 47 11.74 20.75 -4.68
CA PRO A 47 10.97 19.66 -5.26
C PRO A 47 11.17 19.59 -6.78
N THR A 48 11.63 18.44 -7.25
CA THR A 48 11.76 18.15 -8.68
C THR A 48 10.56 17.34 -9.17
N PRO A 49 10.16 17.49 -10.45
CA PRO A 49 9.12 16.66 -11.02
C PRO A 49 9.49 15.18 -10.88
N LEU A 50 8.54 14.36 -10.39
CA LEU A 50 8.76 12.92 -10.31
C LEU A 50 8.89 12.35 -11.72
N THR A 51 9.93 11.54 -11.93
CA THR A 51 10.01 10.71 -13.13
C THR A 51 8.91 9.64 -13.10
N ALA A 52 8.42 9.25 -14.28
CA ALA A 52 7.25 8.37 -14.41
C ALA A 52 7.39 7.04 -13.64
N ILE A 53 8.61 6.52 -13.50
CA ILE A 53 8.86 5.27 -12.76
C ILE A 53 8.49 5.36 -11.28
N PHE A 54 8.63 6.53 -10.64
CA PHE A 54 8.26 6.74 -9.24
C PHE A 54 6.75 6.88 -9.03
N ILE A 55 5.96 6.86 -10.11
CA ILE A 55 4.50 6.90 -10.09
C ILE A 55 3.96 5.55 -10.57
N ILE A 56 4.37 5.12 -11.76
CA ILE A 56 3.90 3.88 -12.40
C ILE A 56 4.37 2.65 -11.63
N GLY A 57 5.63 2.63 -11.16
CA GLY A 57 6.20 1.51 -10.42
C GLY A 57 5.38 1.17 -9.16
N PRO A 58 5.19 2.12 -8.23
CA PRO A 58 4.32 1.91 -7.07
C PRO A 58 2.88 1.55 -7.43
N GLY A 59 2.34 2.11 -8.52
CA GLY A 59 1.01 1.75 -9.02
C GLY A 59 0.91 0.28 -9.40
N ILE A 60 1.83 -0.22 -10.22
CA ILE A 60 1.87 -1.64 -10.62
C ILE A 60 2.01 -2.53 -9.38
N CYS A 61 2.94 -2.23 -8.47
CA CYS A 61 3.12 -3.00 -7.23
C CYS A 61 1.84 -3.03 -6.38
N THR A 62 1.14 -1.89 -6.27
CA THR A 62 -0.14 -1.80 -5.55
C THR A 62 -1.21 -2.69 -6.20
N LEU A 63 -1.31 -2.68 -7.53
CA LEU A 63 -2.25 -3.54 -8.24
C LEU A 63 -1.98 -5.03 -7.98
N PHE A 64 -0.71 -5.47 -8.00
CA PHE A 64 -0.35 -6.85 -7.68
C PHE A 64 -0.75 -7.23 -6.25
N ASN A 65 -0.52 -6.34 -5.27
CA ASN A 65 -0.94 -6.58 -3.88
C ASN A 65 -2.47 -6.75 -3.79
N LEU A 66 -3.24 -5.94 -4.52
CA LEU A 66 -4.70 -5.98 -4.47
C LEU A 66 -5.31 -7.19 -5.16
N VAL A 67 -4.78 -7.57 -6.34
CA VAL A 67 -5.20 -8.80 -7.02
C VAL A 67 -4.90 -10.01 -6.14
N THR A 68 -3.71 -10.05 -5.52
CA THR A 68 -3.34 -11.12 -4.59
C THR A 68 -4.26 -11.16 -3.38
N THR A 69 -4.58 -10.00 -2.80
CA THR A 69 -5.54 -9.88 -1.69
C THR A 69 -6.93 -10.40 -2.08
N ALA A 70 -7.43 -10.02 -3.25
CA ALA A 70 -8.73 -10.45 -3.74
C ALA A 70 -8.79 -11.98 -3.98
N ILE A 71 -7.69 -12.57 -4.50
CA ILE A 71 -7.55 -14.03 -4.59
C ILE A 71 -7.64 -14.65 -3.20
N PHE A 72 -6.93 -14.13 -2.21
CA PHE A 72 -6.99 -14.64 -0.84
C PHE A 72 -8.38 -14.48 -0.21
N PHE A 73 -9.08 -13.37 -0.45
CA PHE A 73 -10.43 -13.17 0.06
C PHE A 73 -11.39 -14.20 -0.54
N SER A 74 -11.27 -14.47 -1.83
CA SER A 74 -12.05 -15.51 -2.51
C SER A 74 -11.73 -16.92 -2.02
N THR A 75 -10.45 -17.26 -1.79
CA THR A 75 -10.07 -18.61 -1.34
C THR A 75 -10.33 -18.87 0.14
N LEU A 76 -10.12 -17.86 0.98
CA LEU A 76 -10.30 -17.94 2.43
C LEU A 76 -11.72 -17.56 2.87
N GLN A 77 -12.59 -17.18 1.93
CA GLN A 77 -13.98 -16.78 2.19
C GLN A 77 -14.05 -15.62 3.20
N ILE A 78 -13.24 -14.58 2.98
CA ILE A 78 -13.23 -13.37 3.80
C ILE A 78 -14.34 -12.44 3.33
N ASN A 79 -15.43 -12.43 4.10
CA ASN A 79 -16.71 -11.84 3.70
C ASN A 79 -17.22 -10.79 4.67
N GLN A 80 -16.52 -10.60 5.80
CA GLN A 80 -16.93 -9.72 6.88
C GLN A 80 -15.88 -8.64 7.11
N MET A 81 -16.32 -7.44 7.51
CA MET A 81 -15.42 -6.33 7.81
C MET A 81 -14.40 -6.67 8.89
N ALA A 82 -14.81 -7.41 9.94
CA ALA A 82 -13.91 -7.80 11.01
C ALA A 82 -12.76 -8.70 10.50
N ASP A 83 -13.06 -9.65 9.61
CA ASP A 83 -12.05 -10.55 9.05
C ASP A 83 -11.17 -9.85 8.02
N ALA A 84 -11.74 -8.94 7.23
CA ALA A 84 -10.98 -8.07 6.33
C ALA A 84 -9.98 -7.18 7.09
N LEU A 85 -10.38 -6.60 8.23
CA LEU A 85 -9.48 -5.82 9.09
C LEU A 85 -8.38 -6.68 9.70
N ARG A 86 -8.72 -7.87 10.19
CA ARG A 86 -7.73 -8.83 10.73
C ARG A 86 -6.71 -9.22 9.68
N TRP A 87 -7.17 -9.57 8.48
CA TRP A 87 -6.31 -9.92 7.36
C TRP A 87 -5.43 -8.73 6.92
N GLY A 88 -6.05 -7.57 6.70
CA GLY A 88 -5.36 -6.35 6.29
C GLY A 88 -4.30 -5.92 7.30
N SER A 89 -4.59 -6.01 8.60
CA SER A 89 -3.62 -5.72 9.66
C SER A 89 -2.50 -6.75 9.72
N LEU A 90 -2.81 -8.04 9.59
CA LEU A 90 -1.81 -9.11 9.59
C LEU A 90 -0.83 -8.94 8.42
N ILE A 91 -1.33 -8.72 7.20
CA ILE A 91 -0.50 -8.53 6.01
C ILE A 91 0.20 -7.18 6.02
N GLY A 92 -0.49 -6.13 6.47
CA GLY A 92 0.06 -4.80 6.62
C GLY A 92 1.25 -4.76 7.56
N ILE A 93 1.18 -5.43 8.71
CA ILE A 93 2.28 -5.51 9.67
C ILE A 93 3.33 -6.54 9.23
N GLY A 94 2.91 -7.77 8.97
CA GLY A 94 3.80 -8.91 8.78
C GLY A 94 4.59 -8.88 7.46
N TYR A 95 3.99 -8.34 6.40
CA TYR A 95 4.62 -8.27 5.08
C TYR A 95 4.97 -6.84 4.69
N LEU A 96 3.99 -5.94 4.63
CA LEU A 96 4.21 -4.62 4.03
C LEU A 96 5.10 -3.73 4.90
N ALA A 97 4.81 -3.62 6.19
CA ALA A 97 5.61 -2.87 7.13
C ALA A 97 7.01 -3.47 7.28
N ALA A 98 7.12 -4.79 7.50
CA ALA A 98 8.40 -5.47 7.57
C ALA A 98 9.27 -5.22 6.34
N ASN A 99 8.72 -5.39 5.13
CA ASN A 99 9.44 -5.12 3.89
C ASN A 99 9.86 -3.64 3.77
N THR A 100 9.01 -2.72 4.22
CA THR A 100 9.33 -1.29 4.22
C THR A 100 10.52 -0.97 5.12
N PHE A 101 10.59 -1.57 6.32
CA PHE A 101 11.76 -1.42 7.20
C PHE A 101 13.03 -2.04 6.61
N THR A 102 12.91 -3.17 5.92
CA THR A 102 14.03 -3.76 5.16
C THR A 102 14.55 -2.84 4.06
N ILE A 103 13.65 -2.15 3.34
CA ILE A 103 14.06 -1.12 2.38
C ILE A 103 14.70 0.06 3.10
N ALA A 104 14.17 0.44 4.27
CA ALA A 104 14.59 1.61 5.01
C ALA A 104 16.06 1.56 5.45
N ILE A 105 16.60 0.37 5.77
CA ILE A 105 18.01 0.20 6.17
C ILE A 105 19.01 0.32 5.01
N ASN A 106 18.56 0.74 3.82
CA ASN A 106 19.44 1.13 2.73
C ASN A 106 20.42 2.23 3.19
N PRO A 107 21.74 2.10 2.93
CA PRO A 107 22.74 3.10 3.32
C PRO A 107 22.46 4.53 2.83
N ASN A 108 21.65 4.68 1.78
CA ASN A 108 21.29 5.97 1.20
C ASN A 108 20.08 6.64 1.90
N ILE A 109 19.45 6.01 2.90
CA ILE A 109 18.34 6.58 3.66
C ILE A 109 18.87 7.07 5.02
N PRO A 110 19.04 8.39 5.24
CA PRO A 110 19.71 8.92 6.42
C PRO A 110 18.98 8.65 7.74
N ARG A 111 17.64 8.55 7.70
CA ARG A 111 16.82 8.27 8.89
C ARG A 111 15.95 7.04 8.66
N PRO A 112 16.54 5.83 8.68
CA PRO A 112 15.87 4.59 8.30
C PRO A 112 14.61 4.32 9.14
N ILE A 113 14.67 4.55 10.45
CA ILE A 113 13.51 4.33 11.34
C ILE A 113 12.35 5.27 10.98
N LEU A 114 12.64 6.55 10.72
CA LEU A 114 11.62 7.53 10.37
C LEU A 114 10.97 7.20 9.02
N TYR A 115 11.78 6.87 8.01
CA TYR A 115 11.28 6.43 6.71
C TYR A 115 10.41 5.18 6.86
N GLY A 116 10.91 4.19 7.62
CA GLY A 116 10.21 2.94 7.91
C GLY A 116 8.84 3.18 8.52
N ILE A 117 8.74 4.02 9.56
CA ILE A 117 7.47 4.36 10.22
C ILE A 117 6.49 5.04 9.25
N ILE A 118 6.92 6.07 8.53
CA ILE A 118 6.02 6.84 7.65
C ILE A 118 5.48 5.97 6.52
N SER A 119 6.37 5.21 5.87
CA SER A 119 6.03 4.38 4.72
C SER A 119 5.26 3.12 5.12
N SER A 120 5.57 2.52 6.28
CA SER A 120 4.83 1.36 6.78
C SER A 120 3.42 1.73 7.25
N ALA A 121 3.27 2.90 7.90
CA ALA A 121 1.96 3.40 8.30
C ALA A 121 1.07 3.67 7.08
N TYR A 122 1.62 4.25 6.01
CA TYR A 122 0.92 4.38 4.73
C TYR A 122 0.39 3.03 4.24
N HIS A 123 1.26 2.02 4.19
CA HIS A 123 0.88 0.71 3.70
C HIS A 123 -0.15 0.01 4.60
N LEU A 124 -0.02 0.15 5.91
CA LEU A 124 -0.95 -0.43 6.88
C LEU A 124 -2.35 0.21 6.76
N VAL A 125 -2.43 1.53 6.64
CA VAL A 125 -3.71 2.23 6.44
C VAL A 125 -4.30 1.85 5.09
N GLY A 126 -3.51 1.94 4.02
CA GLY A 126 -3.98 1.69 2.67
C GLY A 126 -4.45 0.26 2.44
N ILE A 127 -3.74 -0.75 2.95
CA ILE A 127 -4.19 -2.14 2.80
C ILE A 127 -5.46 -2.44 3.58
N ASN A 128 -5.69 -1.82 4.75
CA ASN A 128 -6.92 -2.00 5.50
C ASN A 128 -8.12 -1.34 4.80
N ILE A 129 -7.95 -0.11 4.27
CA ILE A 129 -8.99 0.55 3.46
C ILE A 129 -9.32 -0.30 2.23
N ALA A 130 -8.29 -0.75 1.51
CA ALA A 130 -8.47 -1.60 0.35
C ALA A 130 -9.13 -2.94 0.70
N SER A 131 -8.76 -3.55 1.83
CA SER A 131 -9.36 -4.80 2.32
C SER A 131 -10.86 -4.65 2.54
N PHE A 132 -11.33 -3.51 3.06
CA PHE A 132 -12.77 -3.26 3.18
C PHE A 132 -13.47 -3.14 1.84
N LEU A 133 -12.84 -2.51 0.85
CA LEU A 133 -13.40 -2.36 -0.50
C LEU A 133 -13.42 -3.69 -1.27
N LEU A 134 -12.55 -4.64 -0.92
CA LEU A 134 -12.45 -5.95 -1.55
C LEU A 134 -13.39 -7.00 -0.96
N ILE A 135 -14.14 -6.69 0.10
CA ILE A 135 -15.15 -7.60 0.66
C ILE A 135 -16.17 -7.93 -0.44
N GLN A 136 -16.25 -9.21 -0.78
CA GLN A 136 -17.19 -9.72 -1.78
C GLN A 136 -18.54 -9.93 -1.06
N ASN A 137 -19.56 -9.15 -1.43
CA ASN A 137 -20.95 -9.50 -1.10
C ASN A 137 -21.36 -10.54 -2.15
N PHE A 138 -21.67 -11.77 -1.72
CA PHE A 138 -22.19 -12.82 -2.61
C PHE A 138 -23.62 -12.49 -3.04
#